data_AF-B7PYU4-F1
#
_entry.id   AF-B7PYU4-F1
#
_cell.length_a   1.000
_cell.length_b   1.000
_cell.length_c   1.000
_cell.angle_alpha   90.00
_cell.angle_beta   90.00
_cell.angle_gamma   90.00
#
_symmetry.space_group_name_H-M   'P 1'
#
loop_
_entity.id
_entity.type
_entity.pdbx_description
1 polymer ?
#
loop_
_entity_poly.entity_id
_entity_poly.type
_entity_poly.pdbx_seq_one_letter_code
_entity_poly.pdbx_strand_id
1 'polypeptide(L)'
;MCSYILRAFVLLHTQYAAWNISLPAHPERSDHHVSPDLLALDDQLLALQWVRDHIEPFGGNGSDVVLMGAGGGAWSVGAHVYSLNPLVRTSVSRFILHEESPCRRYRGPSWKNLLRATSCEREMAVDSVECLDAKSAQELLLTDVAPFLGPVTFPYRKDELLADKQVLIGGALDQGATLLADVLAQPSVMRRSMGGIDIDNVVHQLLNGPLRTPALEEIQRHYKAQGLIDDMVAATLLEDLLLLCPTIKFGEYLYRSHADVYAFLFRNPVSTCTHVFYGPA
;
A
#
# COMPACT_ATOMS: atom_id res chain seq x y z
N MET A 1 19.25 -0.56 39.51
CA MET A 1 18.17 -1.51 39.16
C MET A 1 17.62 -1.08 37.81
N CYS A 2 17.95 -1.79 36.72
CA CYS A 2 17.23 -1.61 35.46
C CYS A 2 15.86 -2.26 35.62
N SER A 3 14.82 -1.44 35.77
CA SER A 3 13.44 -1.91 35.72
C SER A 3 13.13 -2.31 34.28
N TYR A 4 13.07 -3.61 34.01
CA TYR A 4 12.49 -4.11 32.77
C TYR A 4 10.99 -3.80 32.80
N ILE A 5 10.55 -2.80 32.04
CA ILE A 5 9.13 -2.59 31.78
C ILE A 5 8.70 -3.72 30.84
N LEU A 6 8.18 -4.82 31.41
CA LEU A 6 7.41 -5.80 30.65
C LEU A 6 6.13 -5.09 30.17
N ARG A 7 6.13 -4.60 28.93
CA ARG A 7 4.91 -4.12 28.28
C ARG A 7 4.20 -5.34 27.69
N ALA A 8 3.06 -5.70 28.26
CA ALA A 8 2.13 -6.62 27.61
C ALA A 8 1.40 -5.85 26.50
N PHE A 9 1.28 -6.45 25.31
CA PHE A 9 0.55 -5.90 24.17
C PHE A 9 -0.53 -6.89 23.75
N VAL A 10 -1.69 -6.38 23.35
CA VAL A 10 -2.73 -7.17 22.67
C VAL A 10 -2.58 -6.92 21.18
N LEU A 11 -2.24 -7.96 20.42
CA LEU A 11 -2.13 -7.91 18.96
C LEU A 11 -3.44 -8.39 18.34
N LEU A 12 -4.06 -7.55 17.51
CA LEU A 12 -5.26 -7.88 16.75
C LEU A 12 -4.97 -7.75 15.26
N HIS A 13 -5.42 -8.72 14.47
CA HIS A 13 -5.33 -8.70 13.03
C HIS A 13 -6.73 -8.62 12.44
N THR A 14 -6.95 -7.66 11.54
CA THR A 14 -8.26 -7.40 10.92
C THR A 14 -8.23 -7.83 9.46
N GLN A 15 -9.18 -8.66 9.06
CA GLN A 15 -9.45 -8.90 7.64
C GLN A 15 -10.32 -7.77 7.10
N TYR A 16 -10.03 -7.30 5.89
CA TYR A 16 -10.83 -6.30 5.17
C TYR A 16 -11.02 -6.76 3.73
N ALA A 17 -12.09 -6.30 3.08
CA ALA A 17 -12.45 -6.75 1.75
C ALA A 17 -11.35 -6.44 0.71
N ALA A 18 -11.04 -7.44 -0.13
CA ALA A 18 -10.01 -7.34 -1.16
C ALA A 18 -10.32 -6.27 -2.21
N TRP A 19 -9.31 -5.80 -2.92
CA TRP A 19 -9.39 -4.66 -3.85
C TRP A 19 -10.48 -4.77 -4.92
N ASN A 20 -10.76 -5.97 -5.43
CA ASN A 20 -11.82 -6.19 -6.43
C ASN A 20 -13.25 -6.09 -5.85
N ILE A 21 -13.38 -6.16 -4.53
CA ILE A 21 -14.65 -6.17 -3.80
C ILE A 21 -14.90 -4.79 -3.17
N SER A 22 -13.86 -4.16 -2.61
CA SER A 22 -13.99 -2.94 -1.79
C SER A 22 -13.60 -1.63 -2.48
N LEU A 23 -12.88 -1.70 -3.61
CA LEU A 23 -12.38 -0.53 -4.33
C LEU A 23 -13.05 -0.14 -5.66
N PRO A 24 -14.20 -0.69 -6.12
CA PRO A 24 -14.80 -0.19 -7.35
C PRO A 24 -15.24 1.27 -7.20
N ALA A 25 -14.65 2.17 -7.99
CA ALA A 25 -14.95 3.59 -7.92
C ALA A 25 -16.30 3.91 -8.58
N HIS A 26 -17.36 4.10 -7.80
CA HIS A 26 -18.69 4.44 -8.32
C HIS A 26 -18.81 5.96 -8.51
N PRO A 27 -19.16 6.44 -9.72
CA PRO A 27 -19.15 7.88 -10.04
C PRO A 27 -20.08 8.75 -9.17
N GLU A 28 -21.10 8.18 -8.54
CA GLU A 28 -22.06 8.93 -7.69
C GLU A 28 -21.73 8.95 -6.19
N ARG A 29 -20.65 8.32 -5.71
CA ARG A 29 -20.33 8.29 -4.27
C ARG A 29 -19.51 9.49 -3.77
N SER A 30 -19.31 10.55 -4.56
CA SER A 30 -18.28 11.61 -4.41
C SER A 30 -18.15 12.41 -3.09
N ASP A 31 -18.92 12.14 -2.02
CA ASP A 31 -19.12 13.08 -0.89
C ASP A 31 -18.33 12.81 0.41
N HIS A 32 -17.30 11.94 0.41
CA HIS A 32 -16.48 11.72 1.62
C HIS A 32 -14.98 12.04 1.43
N HIS A 33 -14.40 12.63 2.47
CA HIS A 33 -13.10 13.33 2.47
C HIS A 33 -11.86 12.42 2.39
N VAL A 34 -12.06 11.11 2.34
CA VAL A 34 -11.11 10.13 1.82
C VAL A 34 -11.87 9.44 0.70
N SER A 35 -11.33 9.50 -0.52
CA SER A 35 -11.81 8.84 -1.74
C SER A 35 -13.02 7.91 -1.48
N PRO A 36 -14.25 8.26 -1.91
CA PRO A 36 -15.48 7.52 -1.62
C PRO A 36 -15.58 6.08 -2.18
N ASP A 37 -14.43 5.57 -2.60
CA ASP A 37 -14.19 4.35 -3.34
C ASP A 37 -13.44 3.32 -2.47
N LEU A 38 -13.35 3.49 -1.14
CA LEU A 38 -12.48 2.67 -0.27
C LEU A 38 -13.23 2.07 0.94
N LEU A 39 -14.26 1.26 0.69
CA LEU A 39 -15.05 0.60 1.74
C LEU A 39 -14.21 -0.19 2.76
N ALA A 40 -13.05 -0.71 2.32
CA ALA A 40 -12.11 -1.41 3.19
C ALA A 40 -11.54 -0.53 4.32
N LEU A 41 -11.45 0.79 4.13
CA LEU A 41 -11.02 1.70 5.21
C LEU A 41 -12.12 1.87 6.25
N ASP A 42 -13.39 1.87 5.84
CA ASP A 42 -14.53 1.94 6.76
C ASP A 42 -14.63 0.68 7.62
N ASP A 43 -14.37 -0.51 7.03
CA ASP A 43 -14.26 -1.77 7.79
C ASP A 43 -13.18 -1.69 8.87
N GLN A 44 -12.02 -1.10 8.54
CA GLN A 44 -10.92 -0.92 9.49
C GLN A 44 -11.29 0.10 10.60
N LEU A 45 -12.06 1.14 10.28
CA LEU A 45 -12.59 2.06 11.28
C LEU A 45 -13.59 1.39 12.22
N LEU A 46 -14.47 0.53 11.68
CA LEU A 46 -15.40 -0.25 12.50
C LEU A 46 -14.66 -1.21 13.42
N ALA A 47 -13.61 -1.87 12.92
CA ALA A 47 -12.75 -2.72 13.74
C ALA A 47 -12.04 -1.91 14.83
N LEU A 48 -11.48 -0.74 14.51
CA LEU A 48 -10.88 0.15 15.50
C LEU A 48 -11.90 0.60 16.56
N GLN A 49 -13.15 0.86 16.15
CA GLN A 49 -14.22 1.21 17.08
C GLN A 49 -14.51 0.05 18.04
N TRP A 50 -14.61 -1.17 17.51
CA TRP A 50 -14.78 -2.37 18.33
C TRP A 50 -13.63 -2.53 19.34
N VAL A 51 -12.38 -2.32 18.91
CA VAL A 51 -11.22 -2.34 19.81
C VAL A 51 -11.37 -1.30 20.90
N ARG A 52 -11.66 -0.04 20.54
CA ARG A 52 -11.85 1.04 21.52
C ARG A 52 -12.90 0.67 22.56
N ASP A 53 -14.02 0.09 22.13
CA ASP A 53 -15.18 -0.19 22.97
C ASP A 53 -15.07 -1.50 23.78
N HIS A 54 -14.20 -2.44 23.36
CA HIS A 54 -14.20 -3.82 23.90
C HIS A 54 -12.83 -4.37 24.31
N ILE A 55 -11.74 -3.60 24.23
CA ILE A 55 -10.41 -4.12 24.58
C ILE A 55 -10.14 -4.22 26.08
N GLU A 56 -10.91 -3.53 26.93
CA GLU A 56 -10.69 -3.48 28.39
C GLU A 56 -10.69 -4.87 29.06
N PRO A 57 -11.63 -5.80 28.77
CA PRO A 57 -11.60 -7.16 29.31
C PRO A 57 -10.36 -7.98 28.90
N PHE A 58 -9.67 -7.58 27.82
CA PHE A 58 -8.42 -8.20 27.37
C PHE A 58 -7.18 -7.54 28.02
N GLY A 59 -7.38 -6.58 28.92
CA GLY A 59 -6.31 -5.83 29.60
C GLY A 59 -5.68 -4.73 28.75
N GLY A 60 -6.30 -4.32 27.63
CA GLY A 60 -5.83 -3.22 26.79
C GLY A 60 -6.45 -1.87 27.15
N ASN A 61 -5.92 -0.81 26.54
CA ASN A 61 -6.46 0.56 26.64
C ASN A 61 -6.96 1.03 25.27
N GLY A 62 -8.28 1.22 25.14
CA GLY A 62 -8.91 1.69 23.91
C GLY A 62 -8.50 3.10 23.45
N SER A 63 -7.87 3.89 24.33
CA SER A 63 -7.34 5.22 24.01
C SER A 63 -5.82 5.26 23.77
N ASP A 64 -5.13 4.12 23.81
CA ASP A 64 -3.69 4.01 23.53
C ASP A 64 -3.42 2.87 22.54
N VAL A 65 -4.06 2.97 21.36
CA VAL A 65 -3.90 2.01 20.28
C VAL A 65 -2.71 2.38 19.39
N VAL A 66 -1.96 1.36 18.96
CA VAL A 66 -0.94 1.49 17.90
C VAL A 66 -1.49 0.85 16.64
N LEU A 67 -1.64 1.64 15.57
CA LEU A 67 -1.99 1.13 14.25
C LEU A 67 -0.71 0.79 13.48
N MET A 68 -0.59 -0.45 13.03
CA MET A 68 0.57 -0.91 12.24
C MET A 68 0.15 -1.66 10.99
N GLY A 69 0.91 -1.49 9.92
CA GLY A 69 0.66 -2.18 8.65
C GLY A 69 1.91 -2.28 7.78
N ALA A 70 1.89 -3.27 6.87
CA ALA A 70 2.91 -3.50 5.84
C ALA A 70 2.28 -3.49 4.44
N GLY A 71 2.98 -2.96 3.44
CA GLY A 71 2.47 -2.85 2.06
C GLY A 71 1.12 -2.12 2.00
N GLY A 72 0.10 -2.77 1.42
CA GLY A 72 -1.27 -2.22 1.38
C GLY A 72 -1.87 -1.93 2.77
N GLY A 73 -1.41 -2.61 3.82
CA GLY A 73 -1.75 -2.27 5.20
C GLY A 73 -1.09 -0.97 5.67
N ALA A 74 0.17 -0.72 5.30
CA ALA A 74 0.86 0.54 5.60
C ALA A 74 0.21 1.72 4.84
N TRP A 75 -0.21 1.47 3.59
CA TRP A 75 -1.03 2.41 2.84
C TRP A 75 -2.31 2.76 3.60
N SER A 76 -3.02 1.75 4.12
CA SER A 76 -4.25 1.94 4.90
C SER A 76 -4.01 2.71 6.20
N VAL A 77 -2.95 2.39 6.94
CA VAL A 77 -2.53 3.12 8.14
C VAL A 77 -2.29 4.59 7.80
N GLY A 78 -1.55 4.88 6.73
CA GLY A 78 -1.33 6.25 6.29
C GLY A 78 -2.61 6.95 5.84
N ALA A 79 -3.55 6.24 5.20
CA ALA A 79 -4.86 6.81 4.88
C ALA A 79 -5.65 7.18 6.15
N HIS A 80 -5.58 6.36 7.20
CA HIS A 80 -6.18 6.69 8.50
C HIS A 80 -5.51 7.90 9.17
N VAL A 81 -4.18 8.01 9.09
CA VAL A 81 -3.43 9.20 9.52
C VAL A 81 -3.98 10.46 8.82
N TYR A 82 -4.30 10.38 7.53
CA TYR A 82 -4.84 11.50 6.75
C TYR A 82 -6.34 11.76 6.92
N SER A 83 -7.13 10.76 7.30
CA SER A 83 -8.59 10.78 7.20
C SER A 83 -9.31 11.83 8.06
N LEU A 84 -8.61 12.52 8.96
CA LEU A 84 -9.16 13.43 9.98
C LEU A 84 -10.24 12.77 10.86
N ASN A 85 -10.31 11.44 10.88
CA ASN A 85 -11.36 10.73 11.59
C ASN A 85 -11.19 10.90 13.13
N PRO A 86 -12.21 11.39 13.85
CA PRO A 86 -12.13 11.60 15.30
C PRO A 86 -11.78 10.32 16.08
N LEU A 87 -12.24 9.15 15.62
CA LEU A 87 -11.93 7.86 16.24
C LEU A 87 -10.42 7.58 16.20
N VAL A 88 -9.80 7.75 15.03
CA VAL A 88 -8.36 7.59 14.86
C VAL A 88 -7.62 8.59 15.74
N ARG A 89 -8.05 9.86 15.74
CA ARG A 89 -7.41 10.93 16.53
C ARG A 89 -7.41 10.62 18.03
N THR A 90 -8.52 10.13 18.56
CA THR A 90 -8.74 9.94 20.00
C THR A 90 -8.27 8.58 20.51
N SER A 91 -8.26 7.55 19.65
CA SER A 91 -7.97 6.18 20.05
C SER A 91 -6.55 5.74 19.70
N VAL A 92 -5.95 6.33 18.66
CA VAL A 92 -4.65 5.90 18.13
C VAL A 92 -3.58 6.89 18.54
N SER A 93 -2.58 6.41 19.28
CA SER A 93 -1.47 7.23 19.78
C SER A 93 -0.23 7.14 18.88
N ARG A 94 -0.03 6.02 18.19
CA ARG A 94 1.16 5.75 17.38
C ARG A 94 0.82 5.01 16.10
N PHE A 95 1.65 5.24 15.09
CA PHE A 95 1.50 4.61 13.78
C PHE A 95 2.81 3.93 13.37
N ILE A 96 2.71 2.75 12.76
CA ILE A 96 3.85 2.05 12.18
C ILE A 96 3.54 1.71 10.72
N LEU A 97 4.34 2.24 9.81
CA LEU A 97 4.22 2.00 8.37
C LEU A 97 5.47 1.26 7.90
N HIS A 98 5.27 0.07 7.36
CA HIS A 98 6.31 -0.79 6.81
C HIS A 98 6.12 -0.94 5.29
N GLU A 99 7.19 -0.86 4.51
CA GLU A 99 7.23 -1.14 3.05
C GLU A 99 6.46 -0.19 2.12
N GLU A 100 5.47 0.56 2.58
CA GLU A 100 4.68 1.45 1.71
C GLU A 100 4.12 2.67 2.45
N SER A 101 3.58 3.63 1.68
CA SER A 101 2.96 4.86 2.18
C SER A 101 1.72 5.25 1.35
N PRO A 102 0.82 6.08 1.90
CA PRO A 102 -0.39 6.54 1.21
C PRO A 102 -0.14 7.47 0.01
N CYS A 103 1.12 7.83 -0.25
CA CYS A 103 1.52 8.71 -1.36
C CYS A 103 1.24 8.07 -2.72
N ARG A 104 1.12 6.75 -2.79
CA ARG A 104 0.67 6.05 -4.00
C ARG A 104 -0.84 6.18 -4.12
N ARG A 105 -1.36 6.73 -5.23
CA ARG A 105 -2.81 6.66 -5.48
C ARG A 105 -3.17 5.24 -5.92
N TYR A 106 -3.72 4.46 -5.00
CA TYR A 106 -4.54 3.33 -5.40
C TYR A 106 -5.86 3.87 -5.94
N ARG A 107 -6.06 3.75 -7.25
CA ARG A 107 -7.41 3.74 -7.80
C ARG A 107 -7.80 2.28 -7.93
N GLY A 108 -8.91 1.90 -7.32
CA GLY A 108 -9.45 0.58 -7.55
C GLY A 108 -9.77 0.35 -9.03
N PRO A 109 -10.13 -0.88 -9.38
CA PRO A 109 -10.44 -1.21 -10.75
C PRO A 109 -11.53 -0.29 -11.29
N SER A 110 -11.38 0.13 -12.56
CA SER A 110 -12.40 0.92 -13.24
C SER A 110 -13.75 0.23 -13.11
N TRP A 111 -14.75 0.92 -12.56
CA TRP A 111 -16.12 0.41 -12.43
C TRP A 111 -16.62 -0.20 -13.75
N LYS A 112 -16.38 0.48 -14.87
CA LYS A 112 -16.75 -0.02 -16.21
C LYS A 112 -16.01 -1.31 -16.57
N ASN A 113 -14.73 -1.46 -16.22
CA ASN A 113 -13.98 -2.68 -16.52
C ASN A 113 -14.47 -3.85 -15.66
N LEU A 114 -14.76 -3.61 -14.38
CA LEU A 114 -15.36 -4.61 -13.49
C LEU A 114 -16.71 -5.09 -14.04
N LEU A 115 -17.61 -4.16 -14.39
CA LEU A 115 -18.92 -4.48 -14.93
C LEU A 115 -18.83 -5.29 -16.24
N ARG A 116 -17.92 -4.93 -17.14
CA ARG A 116 -17.69 -5.70 -18.38
C ARG A 116 -17.16 -7.10 -18.10
N ALA A 117 -16.14 -7.20 -17.25
CA ALA A 117 -15.50 -8.47 -16.96
C ALA A 117 -16.43 -9.46 -16.22
N THR A 118 -17.39 -8.94 -15.45
CA THR A 118 -18.40 -9.74 -14.72
C THR A 118 -19.71 -9.91 -15.48
N SER A 119 -19.85 -9.29 -16.67
CA SER A 119 -21.11 -9.22 -17.44
C SER A 119 -22.27 -8.55 -16.69
N CYS A 120 -21.95 -7.60 -15.80
CA CYS A 120 -22.89 -6.84 -14.99
C CYS A 120 -23.12 -5.39 -15.46
N GLU A 121 -22.67 -5.01 -16.66
CA GLU A 121 -22.99 -3.70 -17.22
C GLU A 121 -24.52 -3.60 -17.47
N ARG A 122 -25.19 -2.67 -16.78
CA ARG A 122 -26.62 -2.36 -16.92
C ARG A 122 -26.80 -0.86 -17.18
N GLU A 123 -28.01 -0.48 -17.58
CA GLU A 123 -28.37 0.93 -17.81
C GLU A 123 -28.39 1.72 -16.50
N MET A 124 -28.96 1.14 -15.44
CA MET A 124 -28.98 1.74 -14.11
C MET A 124 -27.86 1.18 -13.22
N ALA A 125 -27.28 2.04 -12.39
CA ALA A 125 -26.24 1.67 -11.43
C ALA A 125 -26.73 0.64 -10.41
N VAL A 126 -27.97 0.79 -9.92
CA VAL A 126 -28.59 -0.13 -8.95
C VAL A 126 -28.66 -1.56 -9.49
N ASP A 127 -29.13 -1.74 -10.74
CA ASP A 127 -29.19 -3.05 -11.39
C ASP A 127 -27.80 -3.67 -11.59
N SER A 128 -26.78 -2.82 -11.80
CA SER A 128 -25.39 -3.26 -11.92
C SER A 128 -24.86 -3.77 -10.57
N VAL A 129 -25.19 -3.10 -9.47
CA VAL A 129 -24.85 -3.52 -8.11
C VAL A 129 -25.57 -4.82 -7.75
N GLU A 130 -26.88 -4.92 -7.98
CA GLU A 130 -27.63 -6.16 -7.73
C GLU A 130 -27.06 -7.36 -8.51
N CYS A 131 -26.62 -7.13 -9.76
CA CYS A 131 -25.94 -8.16 -10.54
C CYS A 131 -24.61 -8.60 -9.90
N LEU A 132 -23.80 -7.66 -9.40
CA LEU A 132 -22.53 -7.96 -8.74
C LEU A 132 -22.76 -8.68 -7.40
N ASP A 133 -23.78 -8.30 -6.65
CA ASP A 133 -24.16 -8.95 -5.38
C ASP A 133 -24.60 -10.41 -5.59
N ALA A 134 -25.15 -10.73 -6.76
CA ALA A 134 -25.50 -12.09 -7.15
C ALA A 134 -24.29 -12.94 -7.59
N LYS A 135 -23.10 -12.35 -7.77
CA LYS A 135 -21.88 -13.10 -8.12
C LYS A 135 -21.27 -13.76 -6.89
N SER A 136 -20.62 -14.91 -7.10
CA SER A 136 -19.82 -15.50 -6.04
C SER A 136 -18.56 -14.66 -5.77
N ALA A 137 -18.09 -14.68 -4.53
CA ALA A 137 -16.83 -14.02 -4.16
C ALA A 137 -15.65 -14.52 -5.01
N GLN A 138 -15.64 -15.81 -5.39
CA GLN A 138 -14.60 -16.37 -6.24
C GLN A 138 -14.61 -15.77 -7.64
N GLU A 139 -15.79 -15.55 -8.25
CA GLU A 139 -15.88 -14.88 -9.56
C GLU A 139 -15.35 -13.46 -9.50
N LEU A 140 -15.68 -12.70 -8.46
CA LEU A 140 -15.21 -11.32 -8.29
C LEU A 140 -13.69 -11.26 -8.02
N LEU A 141 -13.15 -12.19 -7.23
CA LEU A 141 -11.72 -12.25 -6.92
C LEU A 141 -10.88 -12.67 -8.13
N LEU A 142 -11.38 -13.59 -8.96
CA LEU A 142 -10.68 -14.05 -10.16
C LEU A 142 -10.83 -13.10 -11.35
N THR A 143 -11.62 -12.03 -11.21
CA THR A 143 -11.73 -11.01 -12.24
C THR A 143 -10.40 -10.25 -12.34
N ASP A 144 -9.72 -10.38 -13.48
CA ASP A 144 -8.42 -9.73 -13.75
C ASP A 144 -8.61 -8.23 -14.08
N VAL A 145 -9.04 -7.47 -13.08
CA VAL A 145 -9.11 -6.02 -13.12
C VAL A 145 -8.01 -5.48 -12.23
N ALA A 146 -6.80 -5.37 -12.80
CA ALA A 146 -5.66 -4.82 -12.08
C ALA A 146 -6.01 -3.43 -11.51
N PRO A 147 -5.67 -3.15 -10.24
CA PRO A 147 -5.81 -1.81 -9.69
C PRO A 147 -4.96 -0.86 -10.53
N PHE A 148 -5.51 0.33 -10.80
CA PHE A 148 -4.74 1.34 -11.50
C PHE A 148 -3.78 1.99 -10.49
N LEU A 149 -2.50 1.69 -10.66
CA LEU A 149 -1.42 2.38 -9.97
C LEU A 149 -1.37 3.80 -10.51
N GLY A 150 -2.01 4.72 -9.77
CA GLY A 150 -2.02 6.14 -10.09
C GLY A 150 -0.67 6.79 -9.81
N PRO A 151 -0.46 8.02 -10.33
CA PRO A 151 0.73 8.78 -10.01
C PRO A 151 0.88 8.93 -8.50
N VAL A 152 2.13 8.95 -8.03
CA VAL A 152 2.43 9.32 -6.65
C VAL A 152 1.95 10.75 -6.43
N THR A 153 0.96 10.92 -5.57
CA THR A 153 0.49 12.25 -5.18
C THR A 153 0.66 12.39 -3.69
N PHE A 154 1.32 13.47 -3.30
CA PHE A 154 1.39 13.87 -1.90
C PHE A 154 0.10 14.63 -1.59
N PRO A 155 -0.81 14.09 -0.75
CA PRO A 155 -1.95 14.86 -0.28
C PRO A 155 -1.42 15.94 0.68
N TYR A 156 -1.12 17.11 0.13
CA TYR A 156 -0.73 18.27 0.92
C TYR A 156 -2.00 18.87 1.56
N ARG A 157 -2.32 18.46 2.79
CA ARG A 157 -3.20 19.25 3.68
C ARG A 157 -2.39 19.75 4.86
N LYS A 158 -2.12 21.05 4.92
CA LYS A 158 -1.41 21.67 6.06
C LYS A 158 -2.31 21.73 7.29
N ASP A 159 -2.70 20.58 7.82
CA ASP A 159 -3.53 20.51 9.01
C ASP A 159 -2.65 20.14 10.21
N GLU A 160 -2.72 20.94 11.28
CA GLU A 160 -2.04 20.77 12.58
C GLU A 160 -2.50 19.50 13.36
N LEU A 161 -3.25 18.62 12.71
CA LEU A 161 -4.03 17.53 13.32
C LEU A 161 -3.20 16.31 13.72
N LEU A 162 -1.92 16.28 13.36
CA LEU A 162 -0.96 15.21 13.67
C LEU A 162 0.08 15.60 14.72
N ALA A 163 -0.05 16.81 15.30
CA ALA A 163 0.77 17.23 16.42
C ALA A 163 0.76 16.16 17.52
N ASP A 164 1.95 15.87 18.06
CA ASP A 164 2.18 14.93 19.17
C ASP A 164 1.89 13.44 18.87
N LYS A 165 1.67 13.06 17.61
CA LYS A 165 1.61 11.65 17.22
C LYS A 165 3.01 11.11 16.90
N GLN A 166 3.27 9.87 17.32
CA GLN A 166 4.53 9.18 16.98
C GLN A 166 4.32 8.28 15.77
N VAL A 167 5.23 8.37 14.80
CA VAL A 167 5.17 7.59 13.57
C VAL A 167 6.52 6.89 13.36
N LEU A 168 6.51 5.57 13.28
CA LEU A 168 7.65 4.78 12.81
C LEU A 168 7.41 4.40 11.35
N ILE A 169 8.32 4.76 10.46
CA ILE A 169 8.18 4.56 9.02
C ILE A 169 9.46 3.97 8.43
N GLY A 170 9.34 3.07 7.46
CA GLY A 170 10.53 2.48 6.85
C GLY A 170 10.23 1.26 6.01
N GLY A 171 11.31 0.62 5.58
CA GLY A 171 11.25 -0.57 4.77
C GLY A 171 12.48 -1.44 4.97
N ALA A 172 12.64 -2.38 4.06
CA ALA A 172 13.74 -3.30 3.89
C ALA A 172 14.49 -2.92 2.62
N LEU A 173 15.76 -3.32 2.55
CA LEU A 173 16.54 -3.21 1.33
C LEU A 173 16.01 -4.16 0.25
N ASP A 174 16.16 -3.78 -1.02
CA ASP A 174 15.93 -4.62 -2.21
C ASP A 174 14.47 -5.07 -2.42
N GLN A 175 13.49 -4.35 -1.86
CA GLN A 175 12.06 -4.58 -2.07
C GLN A 175 11.65 -4.47 -3.53
N GLY A 176 12.39 -3.67 -4.29
CA GLY A 176 12.19 -3.53 -5.72
C GLY A 176 12.35 -4.83 -6.49
N ALA A 177 13.19 -5.76 -6.01
CA ALA A 177 13.37 -7.05 -6.63
C ALA A 177 12.12 -7.94 -6.48
N THR A 178 11.49 -7.92 -5.30
CA THR A 178 10.21 -8.61 -5.07
C THR A 178 9.11 -8.01 -5.93
N LEU A 179 9.01 -6.67 -5.98
CA LEU A 179 8.02 -6.00 -6.81
C LEU A 179 8.23 -6.29 -8.31
N LEU A 180 9.48 -6.34 -8.78
CA LEU A 180 9.81 -6.73 -10.15
C LEU A 180 9.37 -8.17 -10.42
N ALA A 181 9.65 -9.11 -9.51
CA ALA A 181 9.23 -10.50 -9.64
C ALA A 181 7.69 -10.63 -9.73
N ASP A 182 6.95 -9.87 -8.91
CA ASP A 182 5.48 -9.84 -8.96
C ASP A 182 4.97 -9.33 -10.32
N VAL A 183 5.59 -8.29 -10.87
CA VAL A 183 5.23 -7.78 -12.21
C VAL A 183 5.51 -8.83 -13.29
N LEU A 184 6.65 -9.50 -13.24
CA LEU A 184 7.01 -10.55 -14.21
C LEU A 184 6.09 -11.78 -14.09
N ALA A 185 5.56 -12.06 -12.91
CA ALA A 185 4.62 -13.15 -12.65
C ALA A 185 3.18 -12.83 -13.11
N GLN A 186 2.87 -11.60 -13.51
CA GLN A 186 1.51 -11.24 -13.93
C GLN A 186 1.10 -12.04 -15.19
N PRO A 187 -0.11 -12.63 -15.22
CA PRO A 187 -0.57 -13.41 -16.37
C PRO A 187 -0.58 -12.64 -17.68
N SER A 188 -0.80 -11.33 -17.65
CA SER A 188 -0.76 -10.44 -18.82
C SER A 188 0.66 -10.31 -19.41
N VAL A 189 1.69 -10.32 -18.55
CA VAL A 189 3.11 -10.28 -18.92
C VAL A 189 3.56 -11.67 -19.38
N MET A 190 3.25 -12.71 -18.61
CA MET A 190 3.53 -14.11 -18.97
C MET A 190 2.87 -14.53 -20.30
N ARG A 191 1.59 -14.19 -20.54
CA ARG A 191 0.88 -14.55 -21.79
C ARG A 191 1.43 -13.85 -23.03
N ARG A 192 1.97 -12.63 -22.90
CA ARG A 192 2.63 -11.92 -24.01
C ARG A 192 3.98 -12.55 -24.38
N SER A 193 4.50 -13.42 -23.51
CA SER A 193 5.85 -13.95 -23.54
C SER A 193 5.86 -15.44 -23.93
N MET A 194 5.18 -15.80 -25.03
CA MET A 194 5.13 -17.19 -25.56
C MET A 194 6.50 -17.77 -26.01
N GLY A 195 7.63 -17.17 -25.64
CA GLY A 195 8.99 -17.64 -25.91
C GLY A 195 9.99 -17.44 -24.76
N GLY A 196 9.53 -17.15 -23.53
CA GLY A 196 10.37 -16.80 -22.38
C GLY A 196 10.30 -15.32 -22.05
N ILE A 197 10.42 -14.97 -20.75
CA ILE A 197 10.29 -13.60 -20.25
C ILE A 197 11.51 -12.80 -20.68
N ASP A 198 11.32 -11.90 -21.64
CA ASP A 198 12.30 -10.88 -22.01
C ASP A 198 12.27 -9.77 -20.95
N ILE A 199 13.08 -9.95 -19.90
CA ILE A 199 13.14 -9.05 -18.75
C ILE A 199 13.51 -7.65 -19.22
N ASP A 200 14.47 -7.51 -20.15
CA ASP A 200 14.91 -6.23 -20.71
C ASP A 200 13.74 -5.46 -21.33
N ASN A 201 12.87 -6.13 -22.10
CA ASN A 201 11.70 -5.50 -22.70
C ASN A 201 10.62 -5.15 -21.65
N VAL A 202 10.39 -5.99 -20.64
CA VAL A 202 9.43 -5.69 -19.56
C VAL A 202 9.89 -4.47 -18.76
N VAL A 203 11.18 -4.44 -18.38
CA VAL A 203 11.82 -3.31 -17.71
C VAL A 203 11.71 -2.06 -18.58
N HIS A 204 12.05 -2.16 -19.87
CA HIS A 204 11.96 -1.03 -20.79
C HIS A 204 10.51 -0.49 -20.91
N GLN A 205 9.49 -1.35 -20.91
CA GLN A 205 8.09 -0.94 -20.95
C GLN A 205 7.62 -0.30 -19.64
N LEU A 206 8.04 -0.81 -18.48
CA LEU A 206 7.72 -0.23 -17.17
C LEU A 206 8.29 1.18 -17.06
N LEU A 207 9.57 1.33 -17.42
CA LEU A 207 10.31 2.57 -17.34
C LEU A 207 9.77 3.60 -18.36
N ASN A 208 9.50 3.19 -19.60
CA ASN A 208 8.97 4.11 -20.62
C ASN A 208 7.44 4.28 -20.62
N GLY A 209 6.73 3.58 -19.74
CA GLY A 209 5.28 3.62 -19.60
C GLY A 209 4.82 4.32 -18.31
N PRO A 210 4.20 3.60 -17.36
CA PRO A 210 3.56 4.19 -16.19
C PRO A 210 4.54 4.86 -15.20
N LEU A 211 5.83 4.53 -15.26
CA LEU A 211 6.88 5.13 -14.41
C LEU A 211 7.68 6.23 -15.12
N ARG A 212 7.25 6.62 -16.32
CA ARG A 212 7.94 7.64 -17.11
C ARG A 212 7.91 8.98 -16.37
N THR A 213 9.07 9.37 -15.88
CA THR A 213 9.35 10.71 -15.35
C THR A 213 10.24 11.47 -16.34
N PRO A 214 10.11 12.80 -16.47
CA PRO A 214 11.01 13.60 -17.32
C PRO A 214 12.50 13.40 -17.01
N ALA A 215 12.84 13.00 -15.78
CA ALA A 215 14.20 12.74 -15.34
C ALA A 215 14.63 11.28 -15.45
N LEU A 216 13.82 10.38 -16.03
CA LEU A 216 14.05 8.93 -15.91
C LEU A 216 15.38 8.49 -16.53
N GLU A 217 15.72 9.04 -17.69
CA GLU A 217 16.99 8.74 -18.38
C GLU A 217 18.21 9.17 -17.56
N GLU A 218 18.07 10.26 -16.78
CA GLU A 218 19.12 10.72 -15.88
C GLU A 218 19.28 9.80 -14.67
N ILE A 219 18.16 9.39 -14.08
CA ILE A 219 18.13 8.46 -12.94
C ILE A 219 18.69 7.08 -13.36
N GLN A 220 18.30 6.56 -14.52
CA GLN A 220 18.86 5.33 -15.07
C GLN A 220 20.38 5.42 -15.27
N ARG A 221 20.87 6.53 -15.86
CA ARG A 221 22.31 6.77 -16.00
C ARG A 221 23.02 6.82 -14.66
N HIS A 222 22.40 7.43 -13.65
CA HIS A 222 22.94 7.49 -12.30
C HIS A 222 23.13 6.10 -11.69
N TYR A 223 22.13 5.21 -11.75
CA TYR A 223 22.27 3.85 -11.22
C TYR A 223 23.24 2.99 -12.04
N LYS A 224 23.24 3.09 -13.38
CA LYS A 224 24.22 2.39 -14.22
C LYS A 224 25.66 2.81 -13.90
N ALA A 225 25.89 4.09 -13.61
CA ALA A 225 27.21 4.60 -13.22
C ALA A 225 27.73 4.02 -11.89
N GLN A 226 26.85 3.46 -11.05
CA GLN A 226 27.21 2.76 -9.81
C GLN A 226 27.52 1.26 -10.04
N GLY A 227 27.50 0.79 -11.28
CA GLY A 227 27.82 -0.59 -11.64
C GLY A 227 26.64 -1.55 -11.60
N LEU A 228 25.40 -1.06 -11.48
CA LEU A 228 24.21 -1.90 -11.54
C LEU A 228 23.92 -2.35 -12.98
N ILE A 229 23.57 -3.63 -13.13
CA ILE A 229 23.04 -4.20 -14.39
C ILE A 229 21.57 -3.83 -14.58
N ASP A 230 21.03 -4.00 -15.79
CA ASP A 230 19.70 -3.49 -16.17
C ASP A 230 18.55 -3.98 -15.25
N ASP A 231 18.52 -5.25 -14.88
CA ASP A 231 17.53 -5.81 -13.94
C ASP A 231 17.62 -5.18 -12.54
N MET A 232 18.85 -4.95 -12.06
CA MET A 232 19.08 -4.30 -10.77
C MET A 232 18.70 -2.83 -10.81
N VAL A 233 18.97 -2.14 -11.92
CA VAL A 233 18.53 -0.75 -12.15
C VAL A 233 17.00 -0.70 -12.14
N ALA A 234 16.33 -1.66 -12.76
CA ALA A 234 14.87 -1.74 -12.78
C ALA A 234 14.27 -1.96 -11.41
N ALA A 235 14.79 -2.94 -10.66
CA ALA A 235 14.38 -3.22 -9.30
C ALA A 235 14.58 -1.97 -8.41
N THR A 236 15.77 -1.36 -8.45
CA THR A 236 16.09 -0.17 -7.67
C THR A 236 15.16 1.00 -8.03
N LEU A 237 14.88 1.21 -9.32
CA LEU A 237 13.94 2.25 -9.77
C LEU A 237 12.52 1.98 -9.30
N LEU A 238 12.06 0.73 -9.35
CA LEU A 238 10.74 0.35 -8.85
C LEU A 238 10.63 0.62 -7.35
N GLU A 239 11.63 0.24 -6.57
CA GLU A 239 11.70 0.53 -5.14
C GLU A 239 11.67 2.03 -4.87
N ASP A 240 12.59 2.78 -5.48
CA ASP A 240 12.74 4.20 -5.19
C ASP A 240 11.50 4.99 -5.62
N LEU A 241 10.94 4.71 -6.80
CA LEU A 241 9.80 5.46 -7.33
C LEU A 241 8.48 5.08 -6.65
N LEU A 242 8.31 3.83 -6.23
CA LEU A 242 7.01 3.34 -5.76
C LEU A 242 6.93 3.11 -4.26
N LEU A 243 8.05 2.81 -3.61
CA LEU A 243 8.08 2.40 -2.20
C LEU A 243 8.92 3.38 -1.37
N LEU A 244 10.24 3.44 -1.57
CA LEU A 244 11.17 4.12 -0.66
C LEU A 244 11.03 5.64 -0.69
N CYS A 245 11.19 6.31 -1.85
CA CYS A 245 11.11 7.77 -1.90
C CYS A 245 9.72 8.30 -1.49
N PRO A 246 8.59 7.71 -1.94
CA PRO A 246 7.26 8.12 -1.46
C PRO A 246 7.12 8.00 0.06
N THR A 247 7.68 6.94 0.65
CA THR A 247 7.65 6.67 2.09
C THR A 247 8.49 7.66 2.87
N ILE A 248 9.70 7.97 2.42
CA ILE A 248 10.54 9.01 3.04
C ILE A 248 9.88 10.39 2.91
N LYS A 249 9.34 10.72 1.73
CA LYS A 249 8.64 11.99 1.51
C LYS A 249 7.36 12.11 2.36
N PHE A 250 6.67 11.00 2.60
CA PHE A 250 5.55 10.97 3.53
C PHE A 250 6.01 11.28 4.95
N GLY A 251 7.12 10.66 5.40
CA GLY A 251 7.73 10.95 6.70
C GLY A 251 8.13 12.42 6.84
N GLU A 252 8.77 13.03 5.83
CA GLU A 252 9.10 14.46 5.81
C GLU A 252 7.85 15.34 5.97
N TYR A 253 6.76 14.96 5.30
CA TYR A 253 5.49 15.67 5.39
C TYR A 253 4.88 15.59 6.79
N LEU A 254 4.88 14.41 7.40
CA LEU A 254 4.37 14.19 8.77
C LEU A 254 5.20 14.98 9.79
N TYR A 255 6.52 14.98 9.64
CA TYR A 255 7.43 15.76 10.47
C TYR A 255 7.14 17.27 10.36
N ARG A 256 6.94 17.78 9.14
CA ARG A 256 6.52 19.18 8.91
C ARG A 256 5.14 19.51 9.47
N SER A 257 4.34 18.50 9.78
CA SER A 257 3.02 18.60 10.41
C SER A 257 3.08 18.35 11.93
N HIS A 258 4.28 18.44 12.52
CA HIS A 258 4.55 18.31 13.96
C HIS A 258 4.35 16.91 14.56
N ALA A 259 4.41 15.85 13.74
CA ALA A 259 4.51 14.49 14.24
C ALA A 259 5.97 14.13 14.59
N ASP A 260 6.16 13.28 15.60
CA ASP A 260 7.45 12.68 15.93
C ASP A 260 7.71 11.49 15.01
N VAL A 261 8.53 11.69 13.98
CA VAL A 261 8.79 10.69 12.95
C VAL A 261 10.13 9.99 13.17
N TYR A 262 10.10 8.67 13.23
CA TYR A 262 11.26 7.79 13.31
C TYR A 262 11.36 6.97 12.03
N ALA A 263 12.56 6.91 11.43
CA ALA A 263 12.80 6.14 10.22
C ALA A 263 13.62 4.87 10.52
N PHE A 264 13.33 3.78 9.82
CA PHE A 264 14.15 2.56 9.86
C PHE A 264 14.44 2.02 8.45
N LEU A 265 15.54 1.28 8.35
CA LEU A 265 15.89 0.49 7.17
C LEU A 265 16.36 -0.89 7.61
N PHE A 266 15.61 -1.93 7.24
CA PHE A 266 15.94 -3.31 7.52
C PHE A 266 16.94 -3.83 6.48
N ARG A 267 18.18 -4.09 6.93
CA ARG A 267 19.31 -4.47 6.06
C ARG A 267 19.79 -5.91 6.22
N ASN A 268 19.17 -6.69 7.11
CA ASN A 268 19.67 -8.00 7.46
C ASN A 268 19.02 -9.10 6.60
N PRO A 269 19.70 -9.67 5.58
CA PRO A 269 19.18 -10.84 4.91
C PRO A 269 19.19 -12.01 5.90
N VAL A 270 18.02 -12.61 6.12
CA VAL A 270 17.91 -13.82 6.97
C VAL A 270 18.82 -14.89 6.37
N SER A 271 19.73 -15.47 7.17
CA SER A 271 20.81 -16.35 6.68
C SER A 271 20.33 -17.57 5.88
N THR A 272 19.12 -18.05 6.16
CA THR A 272 18.45 -19.10 5.36
C THR A 272 18.08 -18.62 3.96
N CYS A 273 17.75 -17.35 3.78
CA CYS A 273 17.43 -16.74 2.48
C CYS A 273 18.69 -16.51 1.63
N THR A 274 19.83 -16.22 2.26
CA THR A 274 21.10 -16.06 1.55
C THR A 274 21.48 -17.32 0.77
N HIS A 275 21.25 -18.50 1.37
CA HIS A 275 21.51 -19.79 0.72
C HIS A 275 20.54 -20.11 -0.44
N VAL A 276 19.30 -19.59 -0.40
CA VAL A 276 18.30 -19.81 -1.45
C VAL A 276 18.57 -18.95 -2.69
N PHE A 277 18.97 -17.70 -2.49
CA PHE A 277 19.17 -16.75 -3.60
C PHE A 277 20.62 -16.62 -4.09
N TYR A 278 21.61 -16.89 -3.23
CA TYR A 278 23.03 -16.69 -3.55
C TYR A 278 23.88 -17.97 -3.46
N GLY A 279 23.26 -19.12 -3.16
CA GLY A 279 23.94 -20.42 -3.02
C GLY A 279 24.79 -20.56 -1.75
N PRO A 280 25.36 -21.75 -1.48
CA PRO A 280 26.36 -21.90 -0.43
C PRO A 280 27.62 -21.12 -0.79
N ALA A 281 28.10 -20.30 0.16
CA ALA A 281 29.35 -19.55 0.06
C ALA A 281 30.57 -20.46 -0.11
#